data_AF-A0A1Q4HE68-F1
#
_entry.id   AF-A0A1Q4HE68-F1
#
_cell.length_a   1.000
_cell.length_b   1.000
_cell.length_c   1.000
_cell.angle_alpha   90.00
_cell.angle_beta   90.00
_cell.angle_gamma   90.00
#
_symmetry.space_group_name_H-M   'P 1'
#
loop_
_entity.id
_entity.type
_entity.pdbx_description
1 polymer ?
#
loop_
_entity_poly.entity_id
_entity_poly.type
_entity_poly.pdbx_seq_one_letter_code
_entity_poly.pdbx_strand_id
1 'polypeptide(L)'
;MTRTTLLAAALATLGASALLCTGTAQADPTHKPNLTIGDCPGGKGGILAVAWCNGEKFPDGSYWHNVAMTGGTFATPRFEMNCVIDDAFPSGTPAPPGGCGGAV
;
A
#
# COMPACT_ATOMS: atom_id res chain seq x y z
N MET A 1 -0.15 41.21 45.37
CA MET A 1 0.30 39.81 45.25
C MET A 1 -0.76 39.01 44.47
N THR A 2 -0.92 39.26 43.17
CA THR A 2 -2.06 38.70 42.39
C THR A 2 -1.76 38.48 40.91
N ARG A 3 -0.58 38.90 40.41
CA ARG A 3 -0.17 38.72 39.01
C ARG A 3 0.58 37.42 38.75
N THR A 4 1.20 36.84 39.77
CA THR A 4 2.04 35.63 39.65
C THR A 4 1.25 34.34 39.49
N THR A 5 -0.01 34.31 39.91
CA THR A 5 -0.89 33.13 39.83
C THR A 5 -1.55 32.93 38.45
N LEU A 6 -1.67 33.98 37.64
CA LEU A 6 -2.28 33.89 36.30
C LEU A 6 -1.36 33.25 35.24
N LEU A 7 -0.04 33.37 35.42
CA LEU A 7 0.94 32.82 34.48
C LEU A 7 1.06 31.29 34.57
N ALA A 8 0.80 30.70 35.75
CA ALA A 8 0.90 29.26 35.95
C ALA A 8 -0.27 28.48 35.29
N ALA A 9 -1.45 29.09 35.18
CA ALA A 9 -2.62 28.42 34.59
C ALA A 9 -2.55 28.34 33.06
N ALA A 10 -1.92 29.31 32.40
CA ALA A 10 -1.81 29.34 30.93
C ALA A 10 -0.82 28.30 30.38
N LEU A 11 0.22 27.94 31.13
CA LEU A 11 1.21 26.94 30.71
C LEU A 11 0.69 25.50 30.82
N ALA A 12 -0.31 25.25 31.66
CA ALA A 12 -0.88 23.92 31.84
C ALA A 12 -1.79 23.49 30.67
N THR A 13 -2.39 24.44 29.96
CA THR A 13 -3.32 24.13 28.85
C THR A 13 -2.62 23.86 27.51
N LEU A 14 -1.38 24.34 27.32
CA LEU A 14 -0.62 24.08 26.08
C LEU A 14 -0.01 22.68 26.01
N GLY A 15 0.14 21.98 27.14
CA GLY A 15 0.69 20.61 27.16
C GLY A 15 -0.29 19.52 26.73
N ALA A 16 -1.60 19.77 26.82
CA ALA A 16 -2.63 18.74 26.60
C ALA A 16 -2.99 18.51 25.12
N SER A 17 -2.66 19.45 24.23
CA SER A 17 -3.10 19.41 22.82
C SER A 17 -2.20 18.59 21.90
N ALA A 18 -1.01 18.19 22.36
CA ALA A 18 0.00 17.53 21.52
C ALA A 18 -0.22 16.01 21.33
N LEU A 19 -1.21 15.41 22.01
CA LEU A 19 -1.41 13.96 22.04
C LEU A 19 -2.42 13.42 21.00
N LEU A 20 -3.02 14.27 20.17
CA LEU A 20 -4.08 13.86 19.24
C LEU A 20 -3.57 13.34 17.88
N CYS A 21 -2.26 13.40 17.62
CA CYS A 21 -1.66 12.80 16.43
C CYS A 21 -1.19 11.36 16.72
N THR A 22 -2.09 10.49 17.18
CA THR A 22 -1.83 9.05 17.16
C THR A 22 -1.94 8.57 15.71
N GLY A 23 -0.89 8.77 14.91
CA GLY A 23 -0.77 8.12 13.62
C GLY A 23 -0.83 6.62 13.84
N THR A 24 -1.83 5.95 13.27
CA THR A 24 -1.89 4.49 13.26
C THR A 24 -0.74 4.00 12.38
N ALA A 25 0.32 3.47 12.99
CA ALA A 25 1.33 2.73 12.26
C ALA A 25 0.69 1.44 11.74
N GLN A 26 0.13 1.49 10.54
CA GLN A 26 -0.30 0.28 9.86
C GLN A 26 0.98 -0.43 9.40
N ALA A 27 1.14 -1.69 9.81
CA ALA A 27 2.25 -2.50 9.32
C ALA A 27 2.14 -2.62 7.80
N ASP A 28 3.27 -2.49 7.11
CA ASP A 28 3.31 -2.77 5.69
C ASP A 28 2.93 -4.24 5.43
N PRO A 29 2.22 -4.53 4.32
CA PRO A 29 2.01 -5.88 3.83
C PRO A 29 3.29 -6.72 3.89
N THR A 30 3.23 -7.85 4.60
CA THR A 30 4.43 -8.61 4.95
C THR A 30 4.99 -9.45 3.79
N HIS A 31 4.19 -9.72 2.75
CA HIS A 31 4.64 -10.50 1.59
C HIS A 31 4.03 -10.01 0.27
N LYS A 32 4.80 -10.20 -0.82
CA LYS A 32 4.31 -10.01 -2.19
C LYS A 32 3.31 -11.13 -2.54
N PRO A 33 2.30 -10.85 -3.37
CA PRO A 33 1.35 -11.86 -3.82
C PRO A 33 2.05 -12.92 -4.69
N ASN A 34 1.58 -14.15 -4.61
CA ASN A 34 2.14 -15.26 -5.36
C ASN A 34 1.06 -15.96 -6.18
N LEU A 35 1.06 -15.64 -7.48
CA LEU A 35 0.13 -16.19 -8.45
C LEU A 35 0.25 -17.72 -8.60
N THR A 36 1.44 -18.29 -8.44
CA THR A 36 1.69 -19.73 -8.61
C THR A 36 1.06 -20.59 -7.52
N ILE A 37 0.97 -20.06 -6.30
CA ILE A 37 0.32 -20.74 -5.15
C ILE A 37 -1.07 -20.18 -4.85
N GLY A 38 -1.54 -19.18 -5.62
CA GLY A 38 -2.85 -18.56 -5.45
C GLY A 38 -2.99 -17.65 -4.23
N ASP A 39 -1.88 -17.19 -3.67
CA ASP A 39 -1.83 -16.26 -2.53
C ASP A 39 -2.00 -14.82 -3.01
N CYS A 40 -3.25 -14.36 -3.01
CA CYS A 40 -3.67 -13.09 -3.60
C CYS A 40 -4.55 -12.29 -2.61
N PRO A 41 -3.98 -11.76 -1.52
CA PRO A 41 -4.73 -11.08 -0.46
C PRO A 41 -5.50 -9.84 -0.95
N GLY A 42 -5.04 -9.18 -2.02
CA GLY A 42 -5.74 -8.07 -2.69
C GLY A 42 -6.72 -8.49 -3.79
N GLY A 43 -6.99 -9.79 -3.91
CA GLY A 43 -7.85 -10.36 -4.94
C GLY A 43 -7.09 -10.91 -6.15
N LYS A 44 -7.80 -11.70 -6.95
CA LYS A 44 -7.27 -12.35 -8.15
C LYS A 44 -8.32 -12.39 -9.25
N GLY A 45 -7.86 -12.55 -10.48
CA GLY A 45 -8.74 -12.71 -11.63
C GLY A 45 -7.95 -13.01 -12.89
N GLY A 46 -8.64 -12.94 -14.03
CA GLY A 46 -8.03 -13.22 -15.31
C GLY A 46 -9.08 -13.35 -16.41
N ILE A 47 -8.65 -13.16 -17.65
CA ILE A 47 -9.44 -13.43 -18.84
C ILE A 47 -8.53 -14.00 -19.92
N LEU A 48 -9.05 -14.96 -20.69
CA LEU A 48 -8.30 -15.66 -21.74
C LEU A 48 -6.97 -16.21 -21.20
N ALA A 49 -5.86 -15.74 -21.74
CA ALA A 49 -4.51 -16.16 -21.41
C ALA A 49 -3.78 -15.15 -20.52
N VAL A 50 -4.54 -14.45 -19.67
CA VAL A 50 -4.01 -13.52 -18.67
C VAL A 50 -4.59 -13.90 -17.32
N ALA A 51 -3.73 -14.12 -16.33
CA ALA A 51 -4.11 -14.27 -14.94
C ALA A 51 -3.37 -13.23 -14.10
N TRP A 52 -3.98 -12.73 -13.04
CA TRP A 52 -3.37 -11.75 -12.14
C TRP A 52 -3.73 -12.02 -10.68
N CYS A 53 -2.88 -11.51 -9.80
CA CYS A 53 -2.89 -11.74 -8.36
C CYS A 53 -2.37 -10.48 -7.67
N ASN A 54 -3.21 -9.86 -6.84
CA ASN A 54 -2.90 -8.61 -6.15
C ASN A 54 -2.48 -8.90 -4.71
N GLY A 55 -1.51 -8.11 -4.22
CA GLY A 55 -1.13 -8.02 -2.82
C GLY A 55 -2.10 -7.14 -2.04
N GLU A 56 -1.96 -7.16 -0.72
CA GLU A 56 -2.65 -6.21 0.15
C GLU A 56 -2.22 -4.77 -0.19
N LYS A 57 -3.16 -3.82 -0.05
CA LYS A 57 -2.87 -2.41 -0.30
C LYS A 57 -2.08 -1.81 0.86
N PHE A 58 -1.04 -1.08 0.52
CA PHE A 58 -0.28 -0.23 1.43
C PHE A 58 -1.14 0.99 1.82
N PRO A 59 -0.77 1.72 2.90
CA PRO A 59 -1.51 2.91 3.35
C PRO A 59 -1.59 4.04 2.30
N ASP A 60 -0.62 4.10 1.38
CA ASP A 60 -0.60 5.03 0.26
C ASP A 60 -1.52 4.59 -0.90
N GLY A 61 -2.21 3.45 -0.77
CA GLY A 61 -3.08 2.87 -1.77
C GLY A 61 -2.37 2.01 -2.81
N SER A 62 -1.04 2.02 -2.83
CA SER A 62 -0.26 1.18 -3.72
C SER A 62 -0.37 -0.29 -3.36
N TYR A 63 -0.07 -1.20 -4.29
CA TYR A 63 0.00 -2.63 -4.05
C TYR A 63 0.86 -3.36 -5.07
N TRP A 64 1.34 -4.54 -4.70
CA TRP A 64 2.03 -5.43 -5.62
C TRP A 64 1.03 -6.14 -6.54
N HIS A 65 1.26 -6.09 -7.84
CA HIS A 65 0.47 -6.73 -8.88
C HIS A 65 1.34 -7.78 -9.59
N ASN A 66 1.00 -9.04 -9.41
CA ASN A 66 1.63 -10.18 -10.08
C ASN A 66 0.74 -10.63 -11.24
N VAL A 67 1.24 -10.53 -12.48
CA VAL A 67 0.51 -10.90 -13.69
C VAL A 67 1.26 -11.98 -14.46
N ALA A 68 0.51 -12.96 -14.96
CA ALA A 68 0.96 -14.00 -15.86
C ALA A 68 0.23 -13.88 -17.20
N MET A 69 0.99 -13.75 -18.28
CA MET A 69 0.48 -13.69 -19.65
C MET A 69 0.98 -14.91 -20.43
N THR A 70 0.04 -15.73 -20.89
CA THR A 70 0.27 -17.06 -21.48
C THR A 70 -0.24 -17.21 -22.92
N GLY A 71 -0.76 -16.16 -23.58
CA GLY A 71 -1.38 -16.35 -24.91
C GLY A 71 -1.35 -15.17 -25.88
N GLY A 72 -1.46 -15.54 -27.16
CA GLY A 72 -1.27 -14.69 -28.34
C GLY A 72 0.19 -14.65 -28.77
N THR A 73 0.69 -15.67 -29.47
CA THR A 73 2.10 -15.84 -29.95
C THR A 73 3.21 -16.06 -28.91
N PHE A 74 2.95 -15.91 -27.60
CA PHE A 74 3.96 -16.13 -26.56
C PHE A 74 4.19 -17.63 -26.30
N ALA A 75 5.20 -18.22 -26.93
CA ALA A 75 5.62 -19.61 -26.66
C ALA A 75 6.11 -19.82 -25.21
N THR A 76 6.44 -18.74 -24.50
CA THR A 76 6.92 -18.75 -23.12
C THR A 76 6.03 -17.84 -22.27
N PRO A 77 5.48 -18.35 -21.14
CA PRO A 77 4.72 -17.52 -20.22
C PRO A 77 5.56 -16.38 -19.67
N ARG A 78 4.98 -15.19 -19.63
CA ARG A 78 5.59 -13.97 -19.07
C ARG A 78 5.00 -13.73 -17.69
N PHE A 79 5.87 -13.62 -16.68
CA PHE A 79 5.49 -13.30 -15.31
C PHE A 79 6.10 -11.95 -14.95
N GLU A 80 5.26 -11.02 -14.51
CA GLU A 80 5.67 -9.66 -14.17
C GLU A 80 5.14 -9.31 -12.78
N MET A 81 6.01 -8.70 -11.97
CA MET A 81 5.70 -8.23 -10.62
C MET A 81 5.89 -6.72 -10.58
N ASN A 82 4.78 -5.99 -10.55
CA ASN A 82 4.77 -4.53 -10.65
C ASN A 82 4.20 -3.92 -9.36
N CYS A 83 4.68 -2.74 -8.97
CA CYS A 83 4.03 -1.93 -7.93
C CYS A 83 3.13 -0.90 -8.61
N VAL A 84 1.84 -0.87 -8.24
CA VAL A 84 0.80 -0.06 -8.90
C VAL A 84 -0.08 0.65 -7.87
N ILE A 85 -0.80 1.70 -8.25
CA ILE A 85 -1.63 2.52 -7.32
C ILE A 85 -3.14 2.58 -7.64
N ASP A 86 -3.55 2.08 -8.81
CA ASP A 86 -4.94 1.97 -9.24
C ASP A 86 -5.28 0.52 -9.60
N ASP A 87 -6.53 0.23 -9.92
CA ASP A 87 -6.95 -1.08 -10.42
C ASP A 87 -6.15 -1.48 -11.66
N ALA A 88 -5.52 -2.66 -11.59
CA ALA A 88 -4.58 -3.15 -12.59
C ALA A 88 -5.15 -4.36 -13.35
N PHE A 89 -5.33 -4.20 -14.67
CA PHE A 89 -5.57 -5.31 -15.60
C PHE A 89 -5.18 -4.94 -17.05
N PRO A 90 -4.31 -5.71 -17.74
CA PRO A 90 -3.36 -6.70 -17.22
C PRO A 90 -2.16 -6.05 -16.51
N SER A 91 -2.03 -4.74 -16.64
CA SER A 91 -1.07 -3.89 -15.94
C SER A 91 -1.80 -2.64 -15.46
N GLY A 92 -1.33 -2.07 -14.35
CA GLY A 92 -1.90 -0.84 -13.76
C GLY A 92 -0.93 0.33 -13.89
N THR A 93 -1.39 1.51 -13.45
CA THR A 93 -0.56 2.71 -13.29
C THR A 93 0.58 2.40 -12.32
N PRO A 94 1.87 2.56 -12.70
CA PRO A 94 2.98 2.41 -11.77
C PRO A 94 2.82 3.32 -10.56
N ALA A 95 3.12 2.80 -9.37
CA ALA A 95 3.12 3.62 -8.18
C ALA A 95 4.19 4.73 -8.27
N PRO A 96 3.95 5.92 -7.69
CA PRO A 96 4.97 6.96 -7.59
C PRO A 96 6.12 6.54 -6.67
N PRO A 97 7.26 7.28 -6.67
CA PRO A 97 8.32 7.09 -5.69
C PRO A 97 7.78 7.18 -4.25
N GLY A 98 8.19 6.23 -3.40
CA GLY A 98 7.61 5.95 -2.09
C GLY A 98 6.62 4.76 -2.08
N GLY A 99 6.23 4.26 -3.26
CA GLY A 99 5.23 3.20 -3.41
C GLY A 99 5.65 1.83 -2.88
N CYS A 100 4.67 1.00 -2.54
CA CYS A 100 4.82 -0.34 -2.00
C CYS A 100 5.77 -0.42 -0.80
N GLY A 101 5.55 0.46 0.18
CA GLY A 101 6.37 0.55 1.39
C GLY A 101 7.75 1.18 1.13
N GLY A 102 7.84 2.07 0.13
CA GLY A 102 9.09 2.72 -0.27
C GLY A 102 10.00 1.88 -1.17
N ALA A 103 9.48 0.85 -1.82
CA ALA A 103 10.23 -0.03 -2.71
C ALA A 103 10.41 0.54 -4.13
N VAL A 104 9.58 1.51 -4.52
CA VAL A 104 9.68 2.31 -5.76
C VAL A 104 10.09 3.72 -5.39
#